data_AF-A0A920I517-F1
#
_entry.id   AF-A0A920I517-F1
#
_cell.length_a   1.000
_cell.length_b   1.000
_cell.length_c   1.000
_cell.angle_alpha   90.00
_cell.angle_beta   90.00
_cell.angle_gamma   90.00
#
_symmetry.space_group_name_H-M   'P 1'
#
loop_
_entity.id
_entity.type
_entity.pdbx_description
1 polymer ?
#
loop_
_entity_poly.entity_id
_entity_poly.type
_entity_poly.pdbx_seq_one_letter_code
_entity_poly.pdbx_strand_id
1 'polypeptide(L)'
;MFSRRKPSRTCLADIEQYFHQPPPQFLDLELAVCWILECLLKDDNYPSGLLQKLIREEPQLRLSETVLQQALEFLEQQGSISSYTQRCPSRGRPRRMLHLESDARGEAERLMQPWRSWLDSHRFALN
;
A
#
# COMPACT_ATOMS: atom_id res chain seq x y z
N MET A 1 -14.32 0.72 -8.59
CA MET A 1 -13.95 1.60 -9.72
C MET A 1 -13.80 3.02 -9.22
N PHE A 2 -12.58 3.48 -8.97
CA PHE A 2 -12.29 4.91 -8.78
C PHE A 2 -11.10 5.27 -9.66
N SER A 3 -11.30 5.18 -10.98
CA SER A 3 -10.42 5.91 -11.89
C SER A 3 -10.87 7.36 -11.81
N ARG A 4 -10.28 8.14 -10.89
CA ARG A 4 -10.28 9.60 -11.05
C ARG A 4 -9.56 9.82 -12.38
N ARG A 5 -10.32 10.09 -13.44
CA ARG A 5 -9.76 10.53 -14.73
C ARG A 5 -8.75 11.62 -14.39
N LYS A 6 -7.49 11.47 -14.83
CA LYS A 6 -6.52 12.56 -14.74
C LYS A 6 -7.23 13.78 -15.35
N PRO A 7 -7.39 14.90 -14.62
CA PRO A 7 -7.96 16.09 -15.21
C PRO A 7 -7.14 16.40 -16.46
N SER A 8 -7.82 16.52 -17.60
CA SER A 8 -7.19 16.98 -18.83
C SER A 8 -6.65 18.37 -18.53
N ARG A 9 -5.32 18.52 -18.44
CA ARG A 9 -4.67 19.80 -18.18
C ARG A 9 -4.78 20.63 -19.44
N THR A 10 -5.91 21.29 -19.62
CA THR A 10 -6.28 22.00 -20.85
C THR A 10 -6.10 23.50 -20.73
N CYS A 11 -5.96 24.02 -19.50
CA CYS A 11 -5.71 25.44 -19.25
C CYS A 11 -4.75 25.67 -18.07
N LEU A 12 -4.24 26.91 -17.94
CA LEU A 12 -3.31 27.30 -16.87
C LEU A 12 -3.95 27.18 -15.47
N ALA A 13 -5.26 27.38 -15.35
CA ALA A 13 -5.97 27.18 -14.08
C ALA A 13 -5.89 25.71 -13.58
N ASP A 14 -5.79 24.72 -14.49
CA ASP A 14 -5.56 23.32 -14.11
C ASP A 14 -4.16 23.10 -13.51
N ILE A 15 -3.19 23.93 -13.90
CA ILE A 15 -1.83 23.92 -13.36
C ILE A 15 -1.80 24.58 -11.99
N GLU A 16 -2.53 25.67 -11.78
CA GLU A 16 -2.67 26.29 -10.46
C GLU A 16 -3.32 25.33 -9.46
N GLN A 17 -4.37 24.61 -9.89
CA GLN A 17 -5.05 23.60 -9.07
C GLN A 17 -4.12 22.46 -8.62
N TYR A 18 -3.09 22.12 -9.41
CA TYR A 18 -2.10 21.11 -9.04
C TYR A 18 -1.34 21.49 -7.76
N PHE A 19 -1.05 22.78 -7.54
CA PHE A 19 -0.34 23.23 -6.34
C PHE A 19 -1.27 23.35 -5.13
N HIS A 20 -2.56 23.63 -5.33
CA HIS A 20 -3.55 23.66 -4.25
C HIS A 20 -4.00 22.26 -3.82
N GLN A 21 -4.03 21.31 -4.74
CA GLN A 21 -4.44 19.93 -4.51
C GLN A 21 -3.51 18.97 -5.26
N PRO A 22 -2.29 18.76 -4.75
CA PRO A 22 -1.35 17.86 -5.39
C PRO A 22 -1.93 16.45 -5.51
N PRO A 23 -1.63 15.73 -6.60
CA PRO A 23 -2.02 14.34 -6.71
C PRO A 23 -1.31 13.52 -5.61
N PRO A 24 -1.92 12.42 -5.17
CA PRO A 24 -1.31 11.58 -4.16
C PRO A 24 -0.01 10.94 -4.69
N GLN A 25 0.97 10.78 -3.80
CA GLN A 25 2.24 10.15 -4.11
C GLN A 25 2.06 8.63 -4.25
N PHE A 26 2.65 8.04 -5.28
CA PHE A 26 2.68 6.59 -5.43
C PHE A 26 3.86 6.02 -4.64
N LEU A 27 3.61 4.94 -3.90
CA LEU A 27 4.66 4.15 -3.28
C LEU A 27 5.47 3.45 -4.39
N ASP A 28 6.79 3.50 -4.24
CA ASP A 28 7.72 2.62 -4.94
C ASP A 28 7.76 1.24 -4.28
N LEU A 29 8.65 0.38 -4.75
CA LEU A 29 8.71 -1.02 -4.31
C LEU A 29 9.06 -1.12 -2.82
N GLU A 30 10.08 -0.38 -2.39
CA GLU A 30 10.61 -0.42 -1.03
C GLU A 30 9.58 0.05 0.00
N LEU A 31 8.89 1.17 -0.29
CA LEU A 31 7.82 1.67 0.56
C LEU A 31 6.58 0.77 0.52
N ALA A 32 6.27 0.17 -0.64
CA ALA A 32 5.19 -0.81 -0.74
C ALA A 32 5.46 -2.06 0.11
N VAL A 33 6.69 -2.57 0.11
CA VAL A 33 7.11 -3.68 0.98
C VAL A 33 6.89 -3.31 2.44
N CYS A 34 7.35 -2.14 2.87
CA CYS A 34 7.15 -1.68 4.25
C CYS A 34 5.67 -1.54 4.62
N TRP A 35 4.85 -0.98 3.74
CA TRP A 35 3.41 -0.87 3.93
C TRP A 35 2.72 -2.24 4.11
N ILE A 36 3.08 -3.21 3.27
CA ILE A 36 2.52 -4.57 3.33
C ILE A 36 2.92 -5.23 4.65
N LEU A 37 4.20 -5.16 5.02
CA LEU A 37 4.70 -5.73 6.27
C LEU A 37 4.05 -5.07 7.50
N GLU A 38 3.88 -3.76 7.53
CA GLU A 38 3.19 -3.08 8.64
C GLU A 38 1.74 -3.57 8.79
N CYS A 39 1.06 -3.84 7.67
CA CYS A 39 -0.28 -4.42 7.70
C CYS A 39 -0.27 -5.85 8.25
N LEU A 40 0.63 -6.70 7.74
CA LEU A 40 0.67 -8.13 8.10
C LEU A 40 1.27 -8.39 9.48
N LEU A 41 2.03 -7.44 10.05
CA LEU A 41 2.47 -7.48 11.45
C LEU A 41 1.31 -7.41 12.45
N LYS A 42 0.18 -6.82 12.02
CA LYS A 42 -1.05 -6.68 12.82
C LYS A 42 -1.96 -7.88 12.61
N ASP A 43 -2.38 -8.11 11.37
CA ASP A 43 -3.32 -9.18 11.01
C ASP A 43 -3.14 -9.58 9.54
N ASP A 44 -3.51 -10.82 9.22
CA ASP A 44 -3.57 -11.31 7.85
C ASP A 44 -4.49 -10.45 6.98
N ASN A 45 -4.08 -10.24 5.73
CA ASN A 45 -4.80 -9.37 4.82
C ASN A 45 -4.84 -9.97 3.41
N TYR A 46 -5.42 -9.26 2.45
CA TYR A 46 -5.45 -9.68 1.05
C TYR A 46 -5.16 -8.49 0.14
N PRO A 47 -4.73 -8.69 -1.12
CA PRO A 47 -4.20 -7.62 -1.98
C PRO A 47 -5.13 -6.39 -2.09
N SER A 48 -6.42 -6.59 -2.39
CA SER A 48 -7.37 -5.47 -2.45
C SER A 48 -7.65 -4.84 -1.09
N GLY A 49 -7.48 -5.55 0.02
CA GLY A 49 -7.63 -5.03 1.37
C GLY A 49 -6.48 -4.07 1.72
N LEU A 50 -5.26 -4.43 1.35
CA LEU A 50 -4.07 -3.58 1.50
C LEU A 50 -4.21 -2.25 0.75
N LEU A 51 -4.70 -2.29 -0.50
CA LEU A 51 -4.94 -1.07 -1.29
C LEU A 51 -5.99 -0.16 -0.65
N GLN A 52 -7.12 -0.73 -0.23
CA GLN A 52 -8.20 0.06 0.39
C GLN A 52 -7.79 0.62 1.75
N LYS A 53 -7.02 -0.15 2.52
CA LYS A 53 -6.49 0.29 3.81
C LYS A 53 -5.55 1.49 3.63
N LEU A 54 -4.67 1.48 2.61
CA LEU A 54 -3.76 2.59 2.33
C LEU A 54 -4.54 3.87 1.99
N ILE A 55 -5.52 3.77 1.09
CA ILE A 55 -6.34 4.93 0.69
C ILE A 55 -7.08 5.55 1.89
N ARG A 56 -7.48 4.72 2.86
CA ARG A 56 -8.22 5.17 4.05
C ARG A 56 -7.30 5.77 5.11
N GLU A 57 -6.14 5.16 5.36
CA GLU A 57 -5.24 5.55 6.45
C GLU A 57 -4.26 6.64 6.01
N GLU A 58 -3.81 6.61 4.76
CA GLU A 58 -2.93 7.62 4.16
C GLU A 58 -3.55 8.15 2.85
N PRO A 59 -4.53 9.07 2.91
CA PRO A 59 -5.24 9.58 1.73
C PRO A 59 -4.34 10.25 0.68
N GLN A 60 -3.12 10.65 1.08
CA GLN A 60 -2.11 11.25 0.22
C GLN A 60 -1.21 10.23 -0.49
N LEU A 61 -1.32 8.94 -0.14
CA LEU A 61 -0.54 7.87 -0.73
C LEU A 61 -1.39 6.96 -1.63
N ARG A 62 -0.78 6.43 -2.68
CA ARG A 62 -1.37 5.41 -3.55
C ARG A 62 -0.40 4.28 -3.74
N LEU A 63 -0.93 3.08 -3.94
CA LEU A 63 -0.17 1.92 -4.36
C LEU A 63 -0.75 1.43 -5.67
N SER A 64 0.10 1.26 -6.68
CA SER A 64 -0.34 0.71 -7.97
C SER A 64 -0.47 -0.81 -7.88
N GLU A 65 -1.33 -1.40 -8.70
CA GLU A 65 -1.47 -2.87 -8.75
C GLU A 65 -0.16 -3.54 -9.18
N THR A 66 0.59 -2.93 -10.09
CA THR A 66 1.90 -3.43 -10.53
C THR A 66 2.91 -3.46 -9.40
N VAL A 67 3.08 -2.36 -8.66
CA VAL A 67 4.03 -2.29 -7.54
C VAL A 67 3.58 -3.21 -6.40
N LEU A 68 2.27 -3.31 -6.14
CA LEU A 68 1.75 -4.29 -5.17
C LEU A 68 2.16 -5.71 -5.56
N GLN A 69 1.94 -6.10 -6.83
CA GLN A 69 2.29 -7.44 -7.29
C GLN A 69 3.79 -7.70 -7.18
N GLN A 70 4.64 -6.75 -7.55
CA GLN A 70 6.10 -6.83 -7.40
C GLN A 70 6.53 -6.99 -5.94
N ALA A 71 5.94 -6.22 -5.03
CA ALA A 71 6.23 -6.29 -3.60
C ALA A 71 5.81 -7.64 -3.00
N LEU A 72 4.65 -8.18 -3.41
CA LEU A 72 4.20 -9.50 -2.98
C LEU A 72 5.11 -10.61 -3.52
N GLU A 73 5.48 -10.57 -4.79
CA GLU A 73 6.42 -11.53 -5.39
C GLU A 73 7.77 -11.50 -4.69
N PHE A 74 8.29 -10.32 -4.38
CA PHE A 74 9.52 -10.17 -3.60
C PHE A 74 9.40 -10.82 -2.22
N LEU A 75 8.34 -10.52 -1.46
CA LEU A 75 8.13 -11.08 -0.12
C LEU A 75 7.92 -12.61 -0.14
N GLU A 76 7.21 -13.13 -1.15
CA GLU A 76 7.03 -14.57 -1.37
C GLU A 76 8.38 -15.25 -1.69
N GLN A 77 9.22 -14.64 -2.55
CA GLN A 77 10.56 -15.15 -2.89
C GLN A 77 11.52 -15.16 -1.70
N GLN A 78 11.40 -14.19 -0.78
CA GLN A 78 12.19 -14.17 0.46
C GLN A 78 11.64 -15.14 1.53
N GLY A 79 10.54 -15.86 1.26
CA GLY A 79 9.87 -16.70 2.26
C GLY A 79 9.32 -15.89 3.44
N SER A 80 9.10 -14.58 3.25
CA SER A 80 8.63 -13.70 4.33
C SER A 80 7.11 -13.78 4.50
N ILE A 81 6.38 -14.11 3.45
CA ILE A 81 4.93 -14.27 3.49
C ILE A 81 4.52 -15.59 2.82
N SER A 82 3.41 -16.14 3.27
CA SER A 82 2.69 -17.21 2.58
C SER A 82 1.28 -16.77 2.23
N SER A 83 0.56 -17.61 1.48
CA SER A 83 -0.83 -17.36 1.14
C SER A 83 -1.73 -18.57 1.33
N TYR A 84 -2.96 -18.31 1.75
CA TYR A 84 -4.01 -19.32 1.87
C TYR A 84 -5.33 -18.80 1.32
N THR A 85 -6.25 -19.71 1.01
CA THR A 85 -7.58 -19.33 0.51
C THR A 85 -8.58 -19.25 1.64
N GLN A 86 -9.27 -18.12 1.76
CA GLN A 86 -10.34 -17.94 2.74
C GLN A 86 -11.67 -17.62 2.06
N ARG A 87 -12.74 -18.33 2.45
CA ARG A 87 -14.10 -17.98 2.05
C ARG A 87 -14.55 -16.76 2.83
N CYS A 88 -15.02 -15.73 2.14
CA CYS A 88 -15.69 -14.60 2.76
C CYS A 88 -17.21 -14.80 2.67
N PRO A 89 -17.95 -14.91 3.78
CA PRO A 89 -19.40 -15.19 3.74
C PRO A 89 -20.22 -14.19 2.91
N SER A 90 -19.75 -12.95 2.78
CA SER A 90 -20.40 -11.87 2.03
C SER A 90 -20.01 -11.79 0.55
N ARG A 91 -19.17 -12.70 0.04
CA ARG A 91 -18.63 -12.66 -1.35
C ARG A 91 -18.51 -14.06 -1.94
N GLY A 92 -18.96 -14.25 -3.18
CA GLY A 92 -18.90 -15.57 -3.86
C GLY A 92 -17.48 -16.07 -4.16
N ARG A 93 -16.52 -15.17 -4.49
CA ARG A 93 -15.13 -15.55 -4.79
C ARG A 93 -14.30 -15.60 -3.49
N PRO A 94 -13.64 -16.73 -3.18
CA PRO A 94 -12.66 -16.80 -2.11
C PRO A 94 -11.51 -15.80 -2.28
N ARG A 95 -10.92 -15.34 -1.19
CA ARG A 95 -9.77 -14.42 -1.20
C ARG A 95 -8.48 -15.19 -0.99
N ARG A 96 -7.42 -14.78 -1.71
CA ARG A 96 -6.04 -15.12 -1.38
C ARG A 96 -5.61 -14.22 -0.22
N MET A 97 -5.58 -14.80 0.97
CA MET A 97 -5.06 -14.17 2.17
C MET A 97 -3.55 -14.27 2.16
N LEU A 98 -2.90 -13.29 2.76
CA LEU A 98 -1.47 -13.14 2.92
C LEU A 98 -1.19 -13.22 4.41
N HIS A 99 -0.20 -14.03 4.77
CA HIS A 99 0.22 -14.26 6.13
C HIS A 99 1.70 -13.93 6.28
N LEU A 100 2.09 -13.24 7.35
CA LEU A 100 3.50 -13.00 7.67
C LEU A 100 4.07 -14.22 8.37
N GLU A 101 5.15 -14.79 7.82
CA GLU A 101 5.82 -15.93 8.42
C GLU A 101 6.48 -15.56 9.75
N SER A 102 6.37 -16.47 10.73
CA SER A 102 6.88 -16.22 12.09
C SER A 102 8.39 -15.92 12.12
N ASP A 103 9.17 -16.61 11.28
CA ASP A 103 10.62 -16.41 11.15
C ASP A 103 10.98 -15.04 10.54
N ALA A 104 10.09 -14.47 9.72
CA ALA A 104 10.29 -13.18 9.08
C ALA A 104 9.84 -11.99 9.94
N ARG A 105 9.15 -12.25 11.06
CA ARG A 105 8.58 -11.20 11.92
C ARG A 105 9.65 -10.23 12.44
N GLY A 106 10.79 -10.75 12.89
CA GLY A 106 11.88 -9.91 13.41
C GLY A 106 12.45 -8.96 12.35
N GLU A 107 12.59 -9.41 11.10
CA GLU A 107 13.04 -8.56 10.00
C GLU A 107 11.97 -7.53 9.62
N ALA A 108 10.70 -7.92 9.59
CA ALA A 108 9.60 -7.01 9.32
C ALA A 108 9.53 -5.88 10.37
N GLU A 109 9.68 -6.21 11.66
CA GLU A 109 9.69 -5.24 12.75
C GLU A 109 10.86 -4.25 12.65
N ARG A 110 12.05 -4.70 12.20
CA ARG A 110 13.22 -3.81 11.96
C ARG A 110 12.94 -2.73 10.91
N LEU A 111 12.15 -3.04 9.88
CA LEU A 111 11.80 -2.09 8.82
C LEU A 111 10.76 -1.05 9.27
N MET A 112 10.07 -1.26 10.40
CA MET A 112 9.02 -0.34 10.85
C MET A 112 9.55 1.01 11.31
N GLN A 113 10.75 1.07 11.88
CA GLN A 113 11.33 2.35 12.32
C GLN A 113 11.62 3.29 11.14
N PRO A 114 12.38 2.89 10.10
CA PRO A 114 12.60 3.77 8.95
C PRO A 114 11.31 4.06 8.17
N TRP A 115 10.40 3.08 8.04
CA TRP A 115 9.08 3.28 7.42
C TRP A 115 8.26 4.38 8.11
N ARG A 116 8.12 4.31 9.44
CA ARG A 116 7.35 5.30 10.21
C ARG A 116 8.01 6.66 10.18
N SER A 117 9.34 6.72 10.27
CA SER A 117 10.09 7.97 10.12
C SER A 117 9.83 8.62 8.75
N TRP A 118 9.79 7.84 7.68
CA TRP A 118 9.46 8.31 6.35
C TRP A 118 8.00 8.81 6.27
N LEU A 119 7.05 8.04 6.79
CA LEU A 119 5.63 8.43 6.81
C LEU A 119 5.41 9.75 7.55
N ASP A 120 6.01 9.90 8.73
CA ASP A 120 5.88 11.12 9.51
C ASP A 120 6.47 12.31 8.74
N SER A 121 7.67 12.15 8.17
CA SER A 121 8.29 13.18 7.32
C SER A 121 7.43 13.54 6.11
N HIS A 122 6.81 12.54 5.47
CA HIS A 122 5.90 12.75 4.35
C HIS A 122 4.65 13.53 4.78
N ARG A 123 4.03 13.16 5.91
CA ARG A 123 2.87 13.88 6.47
C ARG A 123 3.22 15.33 6.82
N PHE A 124 4.40 15.57 7.40
CA PHE A 124 4.86 16.93 7.71
C PHE A 124 5.07 17.78 6.46
N ALA A 125 5.58 17.21 5.37
CA ALA A 125 5.80 17.93 4.11
C ALA A 125 4.49 18.34 3.40
N LEU A 126 3.34 17.82 3.83
CA LEU A 126 2.03 18.07 3.23
C LEU A 126 1.14 19.00 4.08
N ASN A 127 1.62 19.41 5.26
CA ASN A 127 1.00 20.41 6.12
C ASN A 127 1.66 21.77 5.90
#